data_AF-A0A1M6V328-F1
#
_entry.id   AF-A0A1M6V328-F1
#
_cell.length_a   1.000
_cell.length_b   1.000
_cell.length_c   1.000
_cell.angle_alpha   90.00
_cell.angle_beta   90.00
_cell.angle_gamma   90.00
#
_symmetry.space_group_name_H-M   'P 1'
#
loop_
_entity.id
_entity.type
_entity.pdbx_description
1 polymer ?
#
loop_
_entity_poly.entity_id
_entity_poly.type
_entity_poly.pdbx_seq_one_letter_code
_entity_poly.pdbx_strand_id
1 'polypeptide(L)' 'MKSKSTTALLAFFLGGLGIHRFYLGQNVKGIFYLVFCWTFIPTLISFFDFFVFIFMSESSFNYKYNLKTGF' A
#
# COMPACT_ATOMS: atom_id res chain seq x y z
N MET A 1 -6.54 6.56 11.99
CA MET A 1 -7.24 5.99 10.83
C MET A 1 -6.38 6.22 9.59
N LYS A 2 -6.09 5.17 8.82
CA LYS A 2 -5.36 5.26 7.55
C LYS A 2 -6.30 5.76 6.47
N SER A 3 -5.81 6.64 5.58
CA SER A 3 -6.59 7.20 4.48
C SER A 3 -6.31 6.49 3.17
N LYS A 4 -7.37 6.17 2.41
CA LYS A 4 -7.29 5.53 1.09
C LYS A 4 -6.49 6.39 0.10
N SER A 5 -6.86 7.66 -0.02
CA SER A 5 -6.25 8.59 -0.98
C SER A 5 -4.76 8.79 -0.71
N THR A 6 -4.37 8.93 0.56
CA THR A 6 -2.96 9.00 0.96
C THR A 6 -2.21 7.71 0.60
N THR A 7 -2.81 6.54 0.82
CA THR A 7 -2.21 5.25 0.44
C THR A 7 -2.01 5.14 -1.07
N ALA A 8 -2.98 5.57 -1.87
CA ALA A 8 -2.86 5.59 -3.33
C ALA A 8 -1.75 6.54 -3.78
N LEU A 9 -1.70 7.76 -3.22
CA LEU A 9 -0.65 8.73 -3.54
C LEU A 9 0.75 8.19 -3.19
N LEU A 10 0.89 7.54 -2.03
CA LEU A 10 2.14 6.87 -1.63
C LEU A 10 2.47 5.69 -2.55
N ALA A 11 1.48 4.94 -3.03
CA ALA A 11 1.71 3.83 -3.96
C ALA A 11 2.18 4.33 -5.33
N PHE A 12 1.71 5.50 -5.78
CA PHE A 12 2.11 6.08 -7.06
C PHE A 12 3.52 6.71 -7.01
N PHE A 13 3.78 7.57 -6.03
CA PHE A 13 5.07 8.29 -5.94
C PHE A 13 6.18 7.45 -5.30
N LEU A 14 5.85 6.70 -4.25
CA LEU A 14 6.79 5.93 -3.43
C LEU A 14 6.55 4.41 -3.54
N GLY A 15 5.94 3.99 -4.64
CA GLY A 15 5.62 2.59 -4.94
C GLY A 15 6.85 1.69 -4.98
N GLY A 16 7.87 2.09 -5.74
CA GLY A 16 9.11 1.31 -5.87
C GLY A 16 9.77 0.98 -4.52
N LEU A 17 9.62 1.85 -3.51
CA LEU A 17 10.13 1.64 -2.15
C LEU A 17 9.16 0.86 -1.25
N GLY A 18 7.89 0.71 -1.64
CA GLY A 18 6.86 0.01 -0.86
C GLY A 18 6.35 0.77 0.36
N ILE A 19 6.56 2.10 0.44
CA ILE A 19 6.23 2.90 1.64
C ILE A 19 4.73 2.91 1.94
N HIS A 20 3.88 2.77 0.93
CA HIS A 20 2.43 2.60 1.12
C HIS A 20 2.08 1.35 1.95
N ARG A 21 2.85 0.24 1.85
CA ARG A 21 2.64 -0.97 2.67
C ARG A 21 2.99 -0.73 4.13
N PHE A 22 4.06 0.01 4.40
CA PHE A 22 4.41 0.45 5.76
C PHE A 22 3.35 1.39 6.35
N TYR A 23 2.82 2.30 5.52
CA TYR A 23 1.71 3.16 5.95
C TYR A 23 0.49 2.33 6.35
N LEU A 24 0.20 1.21 5.68
CA LEU A 24 -0.90 0.31 6.04
C LEU A 24 -0.61 -0.62 7.24
N GLY A 25 0.56 -0.51 7.87
CA GLY A 25 1.00 -1.41 8.95
C GLY A 25 1.46 -2.79 8.48
N GLN A 26 1.62 -2.98 7.16
CA GLN A 26 2.08 -4.24 6.57
C GLN A 26 3.62 -4.26 6.44
N ASN A 27 4.32 -4.14 7.57
CA ASN A 27 5.78 -3.96 7.63
C ASN A 27 6.54 -5.08 6.91
N VAL A 28 6.10 -6.34 7.07
CA VAL A 28 6.70 -7.50 6.40
C VAL A 28 6.67 -7.33 4.87
N LYS A 29 5.52 -6.91 4.32
CA LYS A 29 5.39 -6.66 2.87
C LYS A 29 6.22 -5.48 2.42
N GLY A 30 6.29 -4.42 3.24
CA GLY A 30 7.15 -3.27 2.97
C GLY A 30 8.63 -3.65 2.91
N ILE A 31 9.11 -4.51 3.81
CA ILE A 31 10.49 -5.00 3.81
C ILE A 31 10.80 -5.80 2.55
N PHE A 32 9.88 -6.67 2.11
CA PHE A 32 10.02 -7.35 0.82
C PHE A 32 10.16 -6.35 -0.34
N TYR A 33 9.37 -5.28 -0.36
CA TYR A 33 9.49 -4.25 -1.39
C TYR A 33 10.84 -3.54 -1.34
N LEU A 34 11.39 -3.24 -0.17
CA LEU A 34 12.72 -2.64 -0.03
C LEU A 34 13.83 -3.56 -0.56
N VAL A 35 13.80 -4.84 -0.21
CA VAL A 35 14.80 -5.83 -0.67
C VAL A 35 14.71 -6.04 -2.19
N PHE A 36 13.49 -6.02 -2.75
CA PHE A 36 13.28 -6.14 -4.19
C PHE A 36 13.30 -4.80 -4.94
N CYS A 37 13.53 -3.66 -4.29
CA CYS A 37 13.44 -2.33 -4.92
C CYS A 37 14.37 -2.19 -6.14
N TRP A 38 15.53 -2.85 -6.11
CA TRP A 38 16.50 -2.88 -7.21
C TRP A 38 16.04 -3.67 -8.46
N THR A 39 15.03 -4.54 -8.36
CA THR A 39 14.57 -5.36 -9.50
C THR A 39 13.49 -4.66 -10.33
N PHE A 40 13.07 -3.44 -9.95
CA PHE A 40 11.92 -2.72 -10.52
C PHE A 40 10.56 -3.45 -10.41
N ILE A 41 10.52 -4.71 -9.94
CA ILE A 41 9.30 -5.48 -9.70
C ILE A 41 8.35 -4.74 -8.73
N PRO A 42 8.82 -4.18 -7.60
CA PRO A 42 7.96 -3.47 -6.67
C PRO A 42 7.26 -2.26 -7.30
N THR A 43 7.93 -1.57 -8.23
CA THR A 43 7.35 -0.44 -8.97
C THR A 43 6.15 -0.90 -9.80
N LEU A 44 6.27 -2.02 -10.51
CA LEU A 44 5.17 -2.56 -11.31
C LEU A 44 4.00 -3.00 -10.43
N ILE A 45 4.26 -3.70 -9.32
CA ILE A 45 3.19 -4.12 -8.40
C ILE A 45 2.50 -2.91 -7.77
N SER A 46 3.26 -1.88 -7.40
CA SER A 46 2.72 -0.65 -6.81
C SER A 46 1.82 0.12 -7.76
N PHE A 47 2.14 0.06 -9.05
CA PHE A 47 1.31 0.64 -10.10
C PHE A 47 -0.06 -0.05 -10.16
N PHE A 48 -0.11 -1.37 -10.07
CA PHE A 48 -1.39 -2.09 -9.95
C PHE A 48 -2.10 -1.80 -8.62
N ASP A 49 -1.37 -1.79 -7.50
CA ASP A 49 -1.91 -1.43 -6.18
C ASP A 49 -2.55 -0.02 -6.21
N PHE A 50 -1.97 0.94 -6.93
CA PHE A 50 -2.54 2.27 -7.10
C PHE A 50 -3.93 2.23 -7.74
N PHE A 51 -4.10 1.51 -8.85
CA PHE A 51 -5.42 1.33 -9.47
C PHE A 51 -6.39 0.61 -8.54
N VAL A 52 -5.93 -0.45 -7.87
CA VAL A 52 -6.75 -1.15 -6.88
C VAL A 52 -7.22 -0.18 -5.80
N PHE A 53 -6.35 0.65 -5.23
CA PHE A 53 -6.74 1.62 -4.21
C PHE A 53 -7.69 2.70 -4.72
N ILE A 54 -7.55 3.16 -5.97
CA ILE A 54 -8.49 4.11 -6.59
C ILE A 54 -9.88 3.49 -6.72
N PHE A 55 -9.97 2.28 -7.29
CA PHE A 55 -11.25 1.60 -7.54
C PHE A 55 -11.87 0.97 -6.28
N MET A 56 -11.07 0.71 -5.25
CA MET A 56 -11.53 0.16 -3.98
C MET A 56 -12.37 1.19 -3.22
N SER A 57 -13.50 0.77 -2.65
CA SER A 57 -14.35 1.64 -1.83
C SER A 57 -13.71 1.96 -0.47
N GLU A 58 -14.04 3.13 0.10
CA GLU A 58 -13.58 3.50 1.45
C GLU A 58 -14.05 2.53 2.53
N SER A 59 -15.26 1.97 2.39
CA SER A 59 -15.80 0.95 3.30
C SER A 59 -14.92 -0.31 3.33
N SER A 60 -14.54 -0.82 2.16
CA SER A 60 -13.64 -1.98 2.04
C SER A 60 -12.27 -1.67 2.61
N PHE A 61 -11.79 -0.44 2.44
CA PHE A 61 -10.47 -0.02 2.90
C PHE A 61 -10.44 0.05 4.43
N ASN A 62 -11.43 0.72 5.01
CA ASN A 62 -11.59 0.79 6.45
C ASN A 62 -11.77 -0.60 7.07
N TYR A 63 -12.56 -1.48 6.45
CA TYR A 63 -12.71 -2.85 6.93
C TYR A 63 -11.38 -3.62 6.99
N LYS A 64 -10.57 -3.52 5.92
CA LYS A 64 -9.32 -4.29 5.81
C LYS A 64 -8.17 -3.72 6.63
N TYR A 65 -8.06 -2.40 6.75
CA TYR A 65 -6.88 -1.72 7.30
C TYR A 65 -7.12 -0.91 8.58
N ASN A 66 -8.37 -0.56 8.90
CA ASN A 66 -8.70 0.20 10.11
C ASN A 66 -9.51 -0.62 11.13
N LEU A 67 -10.39 -1.53 10.69
CA LEU A 67 -11.25 -2.32 11.57
C LEU A 67 -10.63 -3.65 12.02
N LYS A 68 -9.78 -4.26 11.18
CA LYS A 68 -9.12 -5.55 11.48
C LYS A 68 -7.95 -5.44 12.48
N THR A 69 -7.59 -4.22 12.87
CA THR A 69 -6.50 -3.89 13.80
C THR A 69 -7.00 -3.49 15.19
N GLY A 70 -8.32 -3.50 15.42
CA GLY A 70 -8.90 -3.45 16.76
C GLY A 70 -8.94 -4.84 17.36
N PHE A 71 -7.92 -5.17 18.15
CA PHE A 71 -8.12 -5.97 19.35
C PHE A 71 -8.45 -5.01 20.49
#